data_AF-A0A931QTH9-F1
#
_entry.id   AF-A0A931QTH9-F1
#
_cell.length_a   1.000
_cell.length_b   1.000
_cell.length_c   1.000
_cell.angle_alpha   90.00
_cell.angle_beta   90.00
_cell.angle_gamma   90.00
#
_symmetry.space_group_name_H-M   'P 1'
#
loop_
_entity.id
_entity.type
_entity.pdbx_description
1 polymer ?
#
loop_
_entity_poly.entity_id
_entity_poly.type
_entity_poly.pdbx_seq_one_letter_code
_entity_poly.pdbx_strand_id
1 'polypeptide(L)'
;MRKIILNILFLFAAVEIYAQNCTAILQIETNKDSSLIFVDDNFKGFGRIKIEVTPGKYFIGIKENTTKWNGQEIYDSVSIKLCDKEYLRSYNLSDKIYIETKPDNAAIFVYDSLTAFSPNFVIVDQFQTVKLKKGNAGKSFHSSELSAYNNISLDFTTAPRNGSFTNSTWFKVLLGSAAVLGATAAYYKIQADKKYDQYVEEKNPALLDDVDRYDLYSGAAFGLLQINFGYLIYRFLTD
;
A
#
# COMPACT_ATOMS: atom_id res chain seq x y z
N MET A 1 38.24 -30.61 -82.60
CA MET A 1 38.62 -29.94 -81.34
C MET A 1 37.35 -29.32 -80.73
N ARG A 2 36.48 -30.14 -80.15
CA ARG A 2 36.37 -30.46 -78.72
C ARG A 2 36.01 -29.22 -77.87
N LYS A 3 34.74 -28.81 -77.99
CA LYS A 3 34.00 -27.99 -77.02
C LYS A 3 33.80 -28.81 -75.76
N ILE A 4 34.69 -28.65 -74.78
CA ILE A 4 34.50 -29.12 -73.41
C ILE A 4 34.93 -27.95 -72.55
N ILE A 5 33.98 -27.41 -71.79
CA ILE A 5 34.06 -26.75 -70.47
C ILE A 5 32.71 -26.04 -70.33
N LEU A 6 31.65 -26.83 -70.18
CA LEU A 6 30.33 -26.37 -69.77
C LEU A 6 29.66 -27.55 -69.07
N ASN A 7 30.11 -27.85 -67.85
CA ASN A 7 29.44 -28.70 -66.86
C ASN A 7 30.31 -28.82 -65.59
N ILE A 8 30.55 -27.68 -64.94
CA ILE A 8 30.91 -27.64 -63.51
C ILE A 8 29.85 -26.74 -62.86
N LEU A 9 28.60 -27.17 -62.95
CA LEU A 9 27.46 -26.48 -62.36
C LEU A 9 26.40 -27.53 -62.08
N PHE A 10 26.65 -28.45 -61.13
CA PHE A 10 25.60 -29.21 -60.43
C PHE A 10 26.22 -30.15 -59.39
N LEU A 11 26.86 -29.61 -58.36
CA LEU A 11 27.15 -30.40 -57.16
C LEU A 11 27.28 -29.52 -55.90
N PHE A 12 26.46 -28.47 -55.82
CA PHE A 12 26.01 -27.98 -54.53
C PHE A 12 24.75 -28.75 -54.19
N ALA A 13 24.93 -29.99 -53.70
CA ALA A 13 23.90 -30.64 -52.93
C ALA A 13 23.63 -29.71 -51.75
N ALA A 14 22.43 -29.13 -51.74
CA ALA A 14 21.88 -28.44 -50.60
C ALA A 14 21.88 -29.44 -49.43
N VAL A 15 22.92 -29.35 -48.60
CA VAL A 15 22.83 -29.87 -47.25
C VAL A 15 21.95 -28.86 -46.54
N GLU A 16 20.65 -29.13 -46.55
CA GLU A 16 19.73 -28.52 -45.60
C GLU A 16 20.18 -29.01 -44.23
N ILE A 17 21.03 -28.23 -43.57
CA ILE A 17 21.32 -28.40 -42.17
C ILE A 17 20.00 -28.03 -41.48
N TYR A 18 19.19 -29.04 -41.18
CA TYR A 18 18.10 -28.90 -40.24
C TYR A 18 18.72 -28.36 -38.95
N ALA A 19 18.59 -27.07 -38.70
CA ALA A 19 18.85 -26.50 -37.39
C ALA A 19 17.93 -27.25 -36.44
N GLN A 20 18.47 -28.20 -35.68
CA GLN A 20 17.74 -28.86 -34.62
C GLN A 20 17.28 -27.75 -33.67
N ASN A 21 15.97 -27.51 -33.65
CA ASN A 21 15.37 -26.44 -32.88
C ASN A 21 15.50 -26.83 -31.40
N CYS A 22 16.60 -26.42 -30.77
CA CYS A 22 16.90 -26.74 -29.38
C CYS A 22 15.91 -25.98 -28.49
N THR A 23 14.84 -26.67 -28.10
CA THR A 23 13.83 -26.16 -27.18
C THR A 23 13.81 -27.02 -25.93
N ALA A 24 13.40 -26.40 -24.83
CA ALA A 24 13.11 -27.03 -23.56
C ALA A 24 11.71 -26.60 -23.14
N ILE A 25 11.13 -27.30 -22.18
CA ILE A 25 9.81 -27.00 -21.66
C ILE A 25 9.98 -26.37 -20.28
N LEU A 26 9.45 -25.15 -20.10
CA LEU A 26 9.33 -24.51 -18.80
C LEU A 26 7.88 -24.61 -18.33
N GLN A 27 7.68 -25.33 -17.24
CA GLN A 27 6.41 -25.42 -16.53
C GLN A 27 6.49 -24.59 -15.25
N ILE A 28 5.54 -23.68 -15.11
CA ILE A 28 5.40 -22.85 -13.90
C ILE A 28 4.02 -23.11 -13.33
N GLU A 29 3.94 -23.35 -12.02
CA GLU A 29 2.68 -23.55 -11.31
C GLU A 29 2.64 -22.77 -10.00
N THR A 30 1.42 -22.43 -9.59
CA THR A 30 1.13 -21.72 -8.35
C THR A 30 0.00 -22.42 -7.59
N ASN A 31 -0.08 -22.22 -6.29
CA ASN A 31 -1.20 -22.71 -5.47
C ASN A 31 -2.52 -21.92 -5.65
N LYS A 32 -2.51 -20.84 -6.45
CA LYS A 32 -3.68 -19.98 -6.70
C LYS A 32 -3.93 -19.86 -8.19
N ASP A 33 -4.96 -20.56 -8.68
CA ASP A 33 -5.30 -20.63 -10.10
C ASP A 33 -5.56 -19.28 -10.77
N SER A 34 -5.95 -18.26 -10.00
CA SER A 34 -6.19 -16.90 -10.48
C SER A 34 -4.92 -16.04 -10.62
N SER A 35 -3.76 -16.52 -10.16
CA SER A 35 -2.50 -15.75 -10.21
C SER A 35 -2.01 -15.58 -11.63
N LEU A 36 -1.55 -14.39 -11.98
CA LEU A 36 -0.99 -14.06 -13.28
C LEU A 36 0.50 -14.43 -13.31
N ILE A 37 0.92 -15.11 -14.38
CA ILE A 37 2.31 -15.52 -14.60
C ILE A 37 2.90 -14.74 -15.77
N PHE A 38 4.04 -14.11 -15.52
CA PHE A 38 4.85 -13.35 -16.46
C PHE A 38 6.20 -14.03 -16.64
N VAL A 39 6.68 -14.07 -17.88
CA VAL A 39 8.04 -14.52 -18.22
C VAL A 39 8.69 -13.43 -19.06
N ASP A 40 9.80 -12.88 -18.57
CA ASP A 40 10.48 -11.70 -19.12
C ASP A 40 9.49 -10.54 -19.34
N ASP A 41 8.76 -10.18 -18.29
CA ASP A 41 7.71 -9.15 -18.25
C ASP A 41 6.51 -9.37 -19.19
N ASN A 42 6.47 -10.48 -19.93
CA ASN A 42 5.38 -10.82 -20.82
C ASN A 42 4.39 -11.76 -20.13
N PHE A 43 3.10 -11.40 -20.13
CA PHE A 43 2.04 -12.26 -19.60
C PHE A 43 1.95 -13.57 -20.41
N LYS A 44 1.93 -14.72 -19.72
CA LYS A 44 1.87 -16.06 -20.34
C LYS A 44 0.63 -16.86 -19.96
N GLY A 45 -0.02 -16.56 -18.85
CA GLY A 45 -1.24 -17.26 -18.42
C GLY A 45 -1.51 -17.16 -16.93
N PHE A 46 -2.44 -17.98 -16.45
CA PHE A 46 -2.90 -17.99 -15.07
C PHE A 46 -2.61 -19.32 -14.39
N GLY A 47 -2.23 -19.28 -13.11
CA GLY A 47 -2.17 -20.45 -12.22
C GLY A 47 -1.07 -21.45 -12.56
N ARG A 48 -1.18 -22.07 -13.73
CA ARG A 48 -0.23 -23.02 -14.32
C ARG A 48 -0.05 -22.73 -15.81
N ILE A 49 1.21 -22.67 -16.25
CA ILE A 49 1.58 -22.55 -17.66
C ILE A 49 2.63 -23.58 -18.04
N LYS A 50 2.65 -23.94 -19.33
CA LYS A 50 3.67 -24.78 -19.96
C LYS A 50 4.07 -24.10 -21.26
N ILE A 51 5.33 -23.67 -21.36
CA ILE A 51 5.85 -22.93 -22.52
C ILE A 51 7.14 -23.57 -23.04
N GLU A 52 7.33 -23.52 -24.36
CA GLU A 52 8.61 -23.89 -24.98
C GLU A 52 9.56 -22.69 -24.94
N VAL A 53 10.79 -22.95 -24.51
CA VAL A 53 11.84 -21.95 -24.30
C VAL A 53 13.17 -22.46 -24.85
N THR A 54 14.03 -21.55 -25.32
CA THR A 54 15.39 -21.89 -25.72
C THR A 54 16.32 -21.86 -24.50
N PRO A 55 17.54 -22.42 -24.59
CA PRO A 55 18.53 -22.26 -23.52
C PRO A 55 18.83 -20.78 -23.27
N GLY A 56 18.77 -20.38 -22.01
CA GLY A 56 18.82 -18.97 -21.62
C GLY A 56 18.41 -18.75 -20.17
N LYS A 57 18.50 -17.50 -19.75
CA LYS A 57 18.00 -17.06 -18.44
C LYS A 57 16.69 -16.32 -18.63
N TYR A 58 15.68 -16.72 -17.87
CA TYR A 58 14.33 -16.17 -17.89
C TYR A 58 14.00 -15.59 -16.52
N PHE A 59 13.27 -14.47 -16.49
CA PHE A 59 12.73 -13.86 -15.29
C PHE A 59 11.26 -14.21 -15.14
N ILE A 60 10.89 -14.73 -13.99
CA ILE A 60 9.52 -15.15 -13.69
C ILE A 60 8.92 -14.10 -12.75
N GLY A 61 7.79 -13.53 -13.14
CA GLY A 61 6.98 -12.66 -12.30
C GLY A 61 5.63 -13.32 -12.03
N ILE A 62 5.20 -13.38 -10.78
CA ILE A 62 3.88 -13.93 -10.41
C ILE A 62 3.15 -12.88 -9.60
N LYS A 63 1.91 -12.58 -9.99
CA LYS A 63 1.06 -11.61 -9.30
C LYS A 63 -0.25 -12.27 -8.92
N GLU A 64 -0.66 -12.15 -7.67
CA GLU A 64 -1.94 -12.70 -7.21
C GLU A 64 -3.13 -12.14 -8.00
N ASN A 65 -3.14 -10.83 -8.26
CA ASN A 65 -4.16 -10.14 -9.03
C ASN A 65 -3.63 -8.76 -9.49
N THR A 66 -4.07 -8.24 -10.63
CA THR A 66 -3.70 -6.91 -11.13
C THR A 66 -4.46 -5.76 -10.46
N THR A 67 -5.61 -6.04 -9.81
CA THR A 67 -6.48 -5.01 -9.22
C THR A 67 -6.46 -4.97 -7.70
N LYS A 68 -5.93 -6.02 -7.04
CA LYS A 68 -5.78 -6.02 -5.57
C LYS A 68 -4.55 -5.17 -5.19
N TRP A 69 -4.79 -4.04 -4.52
CA TRP A 69 -3.72 -3.18 -4.00
C TRP A 69 -2.75 -3.95 -3.08
N ASN A 70 -3.26 -4.84 -2.23
CA ASN A 70 -2.44 -5.64 -1.30
C ASN A 70 -2.08 -7.04 -1.82
N GLY A 71 -2.18 -7.27 -3.13
CA GLY A 71 -1.84 -8.54 -3.76
C GLY A 71 -0.38 -8.93 -3.54
N GLN A 72 -0.10 -10.22 -3.39
CA GLN A 72 1.27 -10.71 -3.31
C GLN A 72 1.91 -10.77 -4.70
N GLU A 73 3.20 -10.41 -4.77
CA GLU A 73 4.04 -10.56 -5.96
C GLU A 73 5.28 -11.40 -5.63
N ILE A 74 5.69 -12.26 -6.57
CA ILE A 74 6.91 -13.07 -6.48
C ILE A 74 7.73 -12.83 -7.74
N TYR A 75 9.03 -12.61 -7.58
CA TYR A 75 9.99 -12.47 -8.67
C TYR A 75 11.10 -13.51 -8.50
N ASP A 76 11.40 -14.24 -9.57
CA ASP A 76 12.41 -15.28 -9.59
C ASP A 76 13.13 -15.31 -10.94
N SER A 77 14.20 -16.09 -11.06
CA SER A 77 14.85 -16.35 -12.34
C SER A 77 15.21 -17.83 -12.51
N VAL A 78 15.05 -18.34 -13.74
CA VAL A 78 15.40 -19.71 -14.10
C VAL A 78 16.42 -19.71 -15.24
N SER A 79 17.43 -20.56 -15.12
CA SER A 79 18.42 -20.77 -16.19
C SER A 79 18.21 -22.14 -16.84
N ILE A 80 17.81 -22.12 -18.11
CA ILE A 80 17.61 -23.29 -18.95
C ILE A 80 18.95 -23.59 -19.63
N LYS A 81 19.50 -24.78 -19.36
CA LYS A 81 20.85 -25.17 -19.83
C LYS A 81 20.81 -26.29 -20.86
N LEU A 82 19.80 -27.14 -20.82
CA LEU A 82 19.71 -28.36 -21.62
C LEU A 82 18.46 -28.30 -22.49
N CYS A 83 18.61 -28.65 -23.76
CA CYS A 83 17.49 -28.91 -24.68
C CYS A 83 16.76 -30.18 -24.25
N ASP A 84 15.52 -30.34 -24.72
CA ASP A 84 14.68 -31.54 -24.57
C ASP A 84 14.45 -31.96 -23.11
N LYS A 85 14.53 -31.00 -22.18
CA LYS A 85 14.22 -31.19 -20.76
C LYS A 85 13.04 -30.36 -20.33
N GLU A 86 12.31 -30.90 -19.36
CA GLU A 86 11.28 -30.17 -18.65
C GLU A 86 11.86 -29.57 -17.36
N TYR A 87 11.57 -28.28 -17.15
CA TYR A 87 11.92 -27.52 -15.96
C TYR A 87 10.64 -27.14 -15.24
N LEU A 88 10.43 -27.69 -14.03
CA LEU A 88 9.29 -27.34 -13.19
C LEU A 88 9.68 -26.28 -12.15
N ARG A 89 8.82 -25.27 -11.99
CA ARG A 89 8.88 -24.28 -10.91
C ARG A 89 7.52 -24.13 -10.25
N SER A 90 7.47 -24.39 -8.96
CA SER A 90 6.24 -24.33 -8.16
C SER A 90 6.36 -23.22 -7.13
N TYR A 91 5.36 -22.33 -7.08
CA TYR A 91 5.33 -21.17 -6.20
C TYR A 91 4.10 -21.20 -5.30
N ASN A 92 4.27 -20.72 -4.07
CA ASN A 92 3.19 -20.65 -3.09
C ASN A 92 2.94 -19.19 -2.69
N LEU A 93 1.76 -18.68 -3.03
CA LEU A 93 1.25 -17.41 -2.56
C LEU A 93 0.48 -17.65 -1.26
N SER A 94 0.94 -17.00 -0.18
CA SER A 94 0.34 -17.15 1.13
C SER A 94 -1.07 -16.55 1.17
N ASP A 95 -1.90 -17.09 2.04
CA ASP A 95 -3.21 -16.51 2.32
C ASP A 95 -3.09 -15.38 3.34
N LYS A 96 -3.77 -14.28 3.04
CA LYS A 96 -3.90 -13.13 3.94
C LYS A 96 -5.32 -13.09 4.46
N ILE A 97 -5.46 -12.99 5.77
CA ILE A 97 -6.75 -12.82 6.43
C ILE A 97 -6.84 -11.38 6.90
N TYR A 98 -7.94 -10.70 6.57
CA TYR A 98 -8.24 -9.38 7.12
C TYR A 98 -8.91 -9.55 8.49
N ILE A 99 -8.30 -8.99 9.52
CA ILE A 99 -8.80 -9.07 10.89
C ILE A 99 -9.23 -7.68 11.32
N GLU A 100 -10.53 -7.54 11.55
CA GLU A 100 -11.19 -6.37 12.13
C GLU A 100 -11.82 -6.77 13.47
N THR A 101 -11.69 -5.94 14.50
CA THR A 101 -12.23 -6.20 15.84
C THR A 101 -12.94 -4.96 16.37
N LYS A 102 -13.89 -5.13 17.30
CA LYS A 102 -14.56 -4.01 17.98
C LYS A 102 -14.48 -4.17 19.51
N PRO A 103 -13.79 -3.30 20.26
CA PRO A 103 -13.05 -2.12 19.80
C PRO A 103 -11.85 -2.46 18.91
N ASP A 104 -11.46 -1.49 18.07
CA ASP A 104 -10.30 -1.56 17.19
C ASP A 104 -8.99 -1.64 17.99
N ASN A 105 -7.87 -1.84 17.29
CA ASN A 105 -6.52 -1.88 17.86
C ASN A 105 -6.33 -3.01 18.88
N ALA A 106 -6.88 -4.18 18.58
CA ALA A 106 -6.58 -5.43 19.28
C ALA A 106 -5.27 -5.99 18.75
N ALA A 107 -4.39 -6.42 19.65
CA ALA A 107 -3.14 -7.08 19.30
C ALA A 107 -3.42 -8.44 18.67
N ILE A 108 -2.84 -8.68 17.50
CA ILE A 108 -2.96 -9.91 16.72
C ILE A 108 -1.67 -10.72 16.89
N PHE A 109 -1.79 -11.88 17.49
CA PHE A 109 -0.71 -12.85 17.66
C PHE A 109 -0.93 -14.03 16.72
N VAL A 110 0.10 -14.42 16.00
CA VAL A 110 0.14 -15.67 15.25
C VAL A 110 1.10 -16.59 16.00
N TYR A 111 0.61 -17.75 16.45
CA TYR A 111 1.23 -18.52 17.53
C TYR A 111 1.44 -17.63 18.77
N ASP A 112 2.70 -17.36 19.14
CA ASP A 112 3.07 -16.53 20.29
C ASP A 112 3.70 -15.18 19.89
N SER A 113 3.79 -14.89 18.59
CA SER A 113 4.42 -13.66 18.09
C SER A 113 3.39 -12.58 17.81
N LEU A 114 3.58 -11.39 18.39
CA LEU A 114 2.80 -10.20 18.04
C LEU A 114 3.12 -9.83 16.59
N THR A 115 2.12 -9.99 15.71
CA THR A 115 2.28 -9.76 14.27
C THR A 115 1.78 -8.38 13.88
N ALA A 116 0.65 -7.95 14.43
CA ALA A 116 -0.02 -6.70 14.04
C ALA A 116 -1.03 -6.24 15.11
N PHE A 117 -1.70 -5.11 14.84
CA PHE A 117 -2.89 -4.66 15.55
C PHE A 117 -4.04 -4.48 14.57
N SER A 118 -5.27 -4.84 14.93
CA SER A 118 -6.46 -4.68 14.08
C SER A 118 -6.86 -3.20 13.90
N PRO A 119 -7.48 -2.81 12.76
CA PRO A 119 -7.72 -3.62 11.57
C PRO A 119 -6.44 -3.84 10.75
N ASN A 120 -6.11 -5.08 10.39
CA ASN A 120 -4.92 -5.38 9.58
C ASN A 120 -5.03 -6.71 8.83
N PHE A 121 -4.22 -6.85 7.77
CA PHE A 121 -4.00 -8.12 7.09
C PHE A 121 -2.87 -8.87 7.78
N VAL A 122 -3.11 -10.14 8.10
CA VAL A 122 -2.07 -11.04 8.58
C VAL A 122 -1.92 -12.20 7.61
N ILE A 123 -0.66 -12.59 7.37
CA ILE A 123 -0.34 -13.80 6.64
C ILE A 123 -0.48 -14.95 7.62
N VAL A 124 -1.34 -15.91 7.29
CA VAL A 124 -1.62 -17.04 8.18
C VAL A 124 -1.66 -18.30 7.33
N ASP A 125 -0.84 -19.29 7.68
CA ASP A 125 -0.91 -20.58 7.02
C ASP A 125 -2.13 -21.37 7.49
N GLN A 126 -2.50 -22.38 6.71
CA GLN A 126 -3.49 -23.35 7.12
C GLN A 126 -3.05 -23.99 8.45
N PHE A 127 -3.98 -24.08 9.41
CA PHE A 127 -3.78 -24.67 10.75
C PHE A 127 -3.06 -23.81 11.80
N GLN A 128 -2.68 -22.57 11.50
CA GLN A 128 -2.14 -21.69 12.55
C GLN A 128 -3.23 -21.19 13.50
N THR A 129 -2.89 -21.04 14.77
CA THR A 129 -3.74 -20.39 15.77
C THR A 129 -3.48 -18.90 15.77
N VAL A 130 -4.52 -18.10 15.59
CA VAL A 130 -4.49 -16.65 15.70
C VAL A 130 -5.14 -16.25 17.00
N LYS A 131 -4.41 -15.52 17.84
CA LYS A 131 -4.89 -15.02 19.13
C LYS A 131 -5.02 -13.51 19.09
N LEU A 132 -6.21 -13.02 19.40
CA LEU A 132 -6.53 -11.60 19.49
C LEU A 132 -6.55 -11.20 20.96
N LYS A 133 -5.93 -10.08 21.31
CA LYS A 133 -5.88 -9.56 22.69
C LYS A 133 -6.14 -8.06 22.74
N LYS A 134 -7.03 -7.63 23.63
CA LYS A 134 -7.27 -6.22 23.96
C LYS A 134 -7.38 -6.06 25.47
N GLY A 135 -6.40 -5.38 26.08
CA GLY A 135 -6.30 -5.29 27.54
C GLY A 135 -6.15 -6.68 28.17
N ASN A 136 -7.07 -7.03 29.08
CA ASN A 136 -7.09 -8.32 29.76
C ASN A 136 -7.89 -9.40 29.03
N ALA A 137 -8.65 -9.03 28.01
CA ALA A 137 -9.49 -9.96 27.28
C ALA A 137 -8.76 -10.48 26.03
N GLY A 138 -8.94 -11.76 25.73
CA GLY A 138 -8.35 -12.39 24.57
C GLY A 138 -9.13 -13.61 24.09
N LYS A 139 -9.04 -13.89 22.79
CA LYS A 139 -9.69 -15.01 22.15
C LYS A 139 -8.78 -15.61 21.09
N SER A 140 -8.80 -16.92 20.97
CA SER A 140 -8.03 -17.66 19.98
C SER A 140 -8.98 -18.28 18.95
N PHE A 141 -8.53 -18.34 17.71
CA PHE A 141 -9.24 -18.93 16.59
C PHE A 141 -8.28 -19.76 15.76
N HIS A 142 -8.81 -20.76 15.07
CA HIS A 142 -8.08 -21.39 13.98
C HIS A 142 -8.17 -20.56 12.70
N SER A 143 -7.09 -20.50 11.92
CA SER A 143 -7.04 -19.74 10.67
C SER A 143 -8.18 -20.09 9.69
N SER A 144 -8.61 -21.34 9.67
CA SER A 144 -9.75 -21.82 8.87
C SER A 144 -11.10 -21.24 9.30
N GLU A 145 -11.27 -20.89 10.57
CA GLU A 145 -12.49 -20.29 11.09
C GLU A 145 -12.54 -18.80 10.73
N LEU A 146 -11.41 -18.10 10.82
CA LEU A 146 -11.29 -16.68 10.51
C LEU A 146 -11.65 -16.35 9.05
N SER A 147 -11.29 -17.20 8.08
CA SER A 147 -11.66 -17.01 6.68
C SER A 147 -13.18 -17.02 6.43
N ALA A 148 -13.97 -17.58 7.35
CA ALA A 148 -15.43 -17.60 7.25
C ALA A 148 -16.11 -16.35 7.84
N TYR A 149 -15.41 -15.61 8.70
CA TYR A 149 -15.96 -14.43 9.38
C TYR A 149 -15.33 -13.15 8.84
N ASN A 150 -16.04 -12.47 7.93
CA ASN A 150 -15.63 -11.16 7.40
C ASN A 150 -15.56 -10.05 8.48
N ASN A 151 -16.16 -10.25 9.66
CA ASN A 151 -16.05 -9.34 10.79
C ASN A 151 -16.18 -10.13 12.09
N ILE A 152 -15.15 -10.09 12.94
CA ILE A 152 -15.21 -10.69 14.27
C ILE A 152 -15.45 -9.58 15.29
N SER A 153 -16.73 -9.34 15.59
CA SER A 153 -17.12 -8.45 16.69
C SER A 153 -16.85 -9.15 18.03
N LEU A 154 -15.62 -9.03 18.53
CA LEU A 154 -15.28 -9.43 19.89
C LEU A 154 -15.54 -8.29 20.83
N ASP A 155 -16.71 -8.32 21.46
CA ASP A 155 -17.06 -7.42 22.55
C ASP A 155 -16.09 -7.64 23.72
N PHE A 156 -14.93 -6.99 23.63
CA PHE A 156 -14.03 -6.87 24.74
C PHE A 156 -14.75 -5.94 25.71
N THR A 157 -15.32 -6.51 26.77
CA THR A 157 -15.84 -5.79 27.94
C THR A 157 -14.69 -5.05 28.60
N THR A 158 -14.29 -3.97 27.96
CA THR A 158 -13.39 -2.96 28.46
C THR A 158 -14.22 -2.10 29.40
N ALA A 159 -13.70 -1.83 30.59
CA ALA A 159 -14.36 -0.90 31.51
C ALA A 159 -14.71 0.39 30.73
N PRO A 160 -15.93 0.93 30.91
CA PRO A 160 -16.38 2.07 30.12
C PRO A 160 -15.34 3.18 30.20
N ARG A 161 -14.76 3.54 29.05
CA ARG A 161 -13.84 4.66 28.93
C ARG A 161 -14.63 5.91 29.38
N ASN A 162 -14.11 6.64 30.38
CA ASN A 162 -14.68 7.92 30.79
C ASN A 162 -14.95 8.76 29.52
N GLY A 163 -16.16 9.28 29.38
CA GLY A 163 -16.76 9.68 28.09
C GLY A 163 -15.85 10.48 27.15
N SER A 164 -16.09 10.31 25.83
CA SER A 164 -15.32 10.94 24.74
C SER A 164 -15.05 12.43 24.98
N PHE A 165 -13.80 12.87 24.74
CA PHE A 165 -13.41 14.28 24.75
C PHE A 165 -14.33 15.15 23.89
N THR A 166 -14.82 14.65 22.76
CA THR A 166 -15.74 15.38 21.88
C THR A 166 -17.06 15.75 22.56
N ASN A 167 -17.45 15.02 23.62
CA ASN A 167 -18.65 15.32 24.41
C ASN A 167 -18.33 16.22 25.62
N SER A 168 -17.06 16.51 25.89
CA SER A 168 -16.64 17.31 27.05
C SER A 168 -16.95 18.80 26.89
N THR A 169 -17.17 19.50 28.00
CA THR A 169 -17.30 20.96 28.04
C THR A 169 -16.05 21.65 27.47
N TRP A 170 -14.86 21.10 27.76
CA TRP A 170 -13.59 21.65 27.27
C TRP A 170 -13.48 21.63 25.74
N PHE A 171 -13.95 20.57 25.08
CA PHE A 171 -13.98 20.52 23.61
C PHE A 171 -14.85 21.64 23.02
N LYS A 172 -16.03 21.90 23.61
CA LYS A 172 -16.91 22.99 23.17
C LYS A 172 -16.27 24.36 23.40
N VAL A 173 -15.59 24.56 24.53
CA VAL A 173 -14.87 25.81 24.83
C VAL A 173 -13.70 26.01 23.85
N LEU A 174 -12.94 24.97 23.53
CA LEU A 174 -11.84 25.03 22.58
C LEU A 174 -12.33 25.35 21.16
N LEU A 175 -13.39 24.69 20.70
CA LEU A 175 -14.03 25.02 19.42
C LEU A 175 -14.54 26.47 19.37
N GLY A 176 -15.23 26.92 20.43
CA GLY A 176 -15.75 28.28 20.51
C GLY A 176 -14.62 29.32 20.50
N SER A 177 -13.57 29.10 21.28
CA SER A 177 -12.40 29.99 21.31
C SER A 177 -11.63 29.96 19.98
N ALA A 178 -11.53 28.82 19.30
CA ALA A 178 -10.95 28.75 17.96
C ALA A 178 -11.73 29.63 16.96
N ALA A 179 -13.06 29.58 17.00
CA ALA A 179 -13.90 30.43 16.16
C ALA A 179 -13.69 31.93 16.45
N VAL A 180 -13.67 32.32 17.74
CA VAL A 180 -13.42 33.71 18.14
C VAL A 180 -12.02 34.17 17.71
N LEU A 181 -10.97 33.39 17.99
CA LEU A 181 -9.59 33.72 17.62
C LEU A 181 -9.42 33.85 16.11
N GLY A 182 -10.02 32.94 15.33
CA GLY A 182 -10.01 33.01 13.86
C GLY A 182 -10.72 34.26 13.34
N ALA A 183 -11.89 34.60 13.88
CA ALA A 183 -12.61 35.81 13.52
C ALA A 183 -11.83 37.08 13.90
N THR A 184 -11.20 37.11 15.08
CA THR A 184 -10.36 38.22 15.53
C THR A 184 -9.13 38.39 14.65
N ALA A 185 -8.44 37.30 14.31
CA ALA A 185 -7.29 37.33 13.42
C ALA A 185 -7.66 37.88 12.04
N ALA A 186 -8.74 37.37 11.45
CA ALA A 186 -9.24 37.83 10.16
C ALA A 186 -9.68 39.30 10.20
N TYR A 187 -10.42 39.71 11.23
CA TYR A 187 -10.87 41.09 11.40
C TYR A 187 -9.69 42.06 11.41
N TYR A 188 -8.68 41.82 12.24
CA TYR A 188 -7.53 42.71 12.31
C TYR A 188 -6.67 42.68 11.05
N LYS A 189 -6.55 41.52 10.37
CA LYS A 189 -5.84 41.45 9.09
C LYS A 189 -6.50 42.34 8.04
N ILE A 190 -7.83 42.28 7.94
CA ILE A 190 -8.60 43.14 7.03
C ILE A 190 -8.41 44.63 7.35
N GLN A 191 -8.32 45.00 8.64
CA GLN A 191 -8.08 46.40 9.02
C GLN A 191 -6.66 46.85 8.69
N ALA A 192 -5.65 45.99 8.90
CA ALA A 192 -4.28 46.25 8.51
C ALA A 192 -4.16 46.47 6.99
N ASP A 193 -4.76 45.58 6.20
CA ASP A 193 -4.74 45.67 4.74
C ASP A 193 -5.41 46.97 4.25
N LYS A 194 -6.58 47.34 4.79
CA LYS A 194 -7.23 48.62 4.47
C LYS A 194 -6.38 49.84 4.80
N LYS A 195 -5.67 49.81 5.93
CA LYS A 195 -4.77 50.90 6.35
C LYS A 195 -3.53 50.98 5.45
N TYR A 196 -3.05 49.84 5.00
CA TYR A 196 -1.96 49.76 4.06
C TYR A 196 -2.36 50.31 2.68
N ASP A 197 -3.57 50.00 2.21
CA ASP A 197 -4.10 50.57 0.96
C ASP A 197 -4.18 52.10 1.05
N GLN A 198 -4.68 52.64 2.17
CA GLN A 198 -4.67 54.10 2.43
C GLN A 198 -3.26 54.69 2.42
N TYR A 199 -2.29 54.00 3.02
CA TYR A 199 -0.88 54.42 2.98
C TYR A 199 -0.35 54.47 1.54
N VAL A 200 -0.69 53.49 0.71
CA VAL A 200 -0.26 53.44 -0.69
C VAL A 200 -0.81 54.62 -1.49
N GLU A 201 -2.05 55.02 -1.22
CA GLU A 201 -2.71 56.17 -1.86
C GLU A 201 -2.19 57.52 -1.35
N GLU A 202 -2.18 57.73 -0.03
CA GLU A 202 -1.90 59.04 0.59
C GLU A 202 -0.40 59.29 0.80
N LYS A 203 0.44 58.25 0.74
CA LYS A 203 1.87 58.28 1.09
C LYS A 203 2.16 58.83 2.48
N ASN A 204 1.20 58.73 3.40
CA ASN A 204 1.33 59.21 4.76
C ASN A 204 1.95 58.14 5.68
N PRO A 205 3.21 58.28 6.12
CA PRO A 205 3.90 57.27 6.91
C PRO A 205 3.27 57.00 8.27
N ALA A 206 2.44 57.90 8.81
CA ALA A 206 1.74 57.68 10.08
C ALA A 206 0.76 56.48 10.02
N LEU A 207 0.28 56.12 8.82
CA LEU A 207 -0.59 54.97 8.62
C LEU A 207 0.12 53.63 8.79
N LEU A 208 1.46 53.58 8.65
CA LEU A 208 2.23 52.35 8.82
C LEU A 208 2.22 51.84 10.26
N ASP A 209 2.20 52.74 11.25
CA ASP A 209 2.12 52.35 12.67
C ASP A 209 0.79 51.65 12.99
N ASP A 210 -0.30 52.10 12.36
CA ASP A 210 -1.61 51.45 12.46
C ASP A 210 -1.63 50.08 11.76
N VAL A 211 -0.98 49.96 10.60
CA VAL A 211 -0.83 48.66 9.89
C VAL A 211 -0.10 47.67 10.78
N ASP A 212 1.07 48.05 11.29
CA ASP A 212 1.91 47.17 12.13
C ASP A 212 1.16 46.74 13.40
N ARG A 213 0.41 47.67 14.03
CA ARG A 213 -0.40 47.35 15.21
C ARG A 213 -1.50 46.32 14.91
N TYR A 214 -2.22 46.49 13.80
CA TYR A 214 -3.29 45.56 13.42
C TYR A 214 -2.75 44.21 12.95
N ASP A 215 -1.66 44.20 12.18
CA ASP A 215 -1.00 42.95 11.77
C ASP A 215 -0.44 42.18 12.97
N LEU A 216 0.10 42.88 13.98
CA LEU A 216 0.54 42.25 15.23
C LEU A 216 -0.62 41.59 15.98
N TYR A 217 -1.77 42.29 16.13
CA TYR A 217 -2.94 41.71 16.78
C TYR A 217 -3.52 40.52 16.00
N SER A 218 -3.52 40.62 14.66
CA SER A 218 -3.92 39.52 13.80
C SER A 218 -3.00 38.30 13.99
N GLY A 219 -1.69 38.52 13.93
CA GLY A 219 -0.67 37.48 14.09
C GLY A 219 -0.73 36.81 15.47
N ALA A 220 -0.92 37.59 16.54
CA ALA A 220 -1.08 37.07 17.89
C ALA A 220 -2.34 36.21 18.04
N ALA A 221 -3.49 36.67 17.54
CA ALA A 221 -4.74 35.90 17.55
C ALA A 221 -4.61 34.60 16.74
N PHE A 222 -3.94 34.66 15.58
CA PHE A 222 -3.68 33.48 14.75
C PHE A 222 -2.72 32.49 15.40
N GLY A 223 -1.68 32.97 16.09
CA GLY A 223 -0.77 32.11 16.86
C GLY A 223 -1.49 31.37 17.99
N LEU A 224 -2.36 32.06 18.73
CA LEU A 224 -3.21 31.42 19.76
C LEU A 224 -4.18 30.40 19.15
N LEU A 225 -4.74 30.69 17.96
CA LEU A 225 -5.57 29.75 17.22
C LEU A 225 -4.80 28.46 16.87
N GLN A 226 -3.55 28.58 16.42
CA GLN A 226 -2.71 27.41 16.12
C GLN A 226 -2.45 26.56 17.35
N ILE A 227 -2.16 27.18 18.51
CA ILE A 227 -1.99 26.46 19.78
C ILE A 227 -3.29 25.73 20.16
N ASN A 228 -4.44 26.40 20.00
CA ASN A 228 -5.75 25.81 20.27
C ASN A 228 -6.00 24.56 19.41
N PHE A 229 -5.78 24.66 18.09
CA PHE A 229 -5.91 23.51 17.18
C PHE A 229 -4.90 22.40 17.49
N GLY A 230 -3.65 22.76 17.80
CA GLY A 230 -2.64 21.79 18.19
C GLY A 230 -3.08 20.97 19.41
N TYR A 231 -3.66 21.62 20.41
CA TYR A 231 -4.20 20.93 21.59
C TYR A 231 -5.44 20.09 21.27
N LEU A 232 -6.36 20.59 20.43
CA LEU A 232 -7.55 19.83 19.98
C LEU A 232 -7.14 18.54 19.26
N ILE A 233 -6.20 18.62 18.32
CA ILE A 233 -5.69 17.48 17.56
C ILE A 233 -4.98 16.49 18.50
N TYR A 234 -4.11 16.98 19.38
CA TYR A 234 -3.43 16.15 20.36
C TYR A 234 -4.43 15.37 21.22
N ARG A 235 -5.41 16.05 21.81
CA ARG A 235 -6.43 15.39 22.64
C ARG A 235 -7.24 14.40 21.81
N PHE A 236 -7.64 14.74 20.60
CA PHE A 236 -8.38 13.85 19.71
C PHE A 236 -7.61 12.56 19.35
N LEU A 237 -6.29 12.65 19.13
CA LEU A 237 -5.45 11.48 18.82
C LEU A 237 -5.12 10.62 20.05
N THR A 238 -5.13 11.21 21.25
CA THR A 238 -4.86 10.50 22.51
C THR A 238 -6.10 9.95 23.20
N ASP A 239 -7.28 10.41 22.83
CA ASP A 239 -8.57 9.91 23.31
C ASP A 239 -9.01 8.60 22.64
#